data_AF-A0A9Q1RI13-F1
#
_entry.id   AF-A0A9Q1RI13-F1
#
_cell.length_a   1.000
_cell.length_b   1.000
_cell.length_c   1.000
_cell.angle_alpha   90.00
_cell.angle_beta   90.00
_cell.angle_gamma   90.00
#
_symmetry.space_group_name_H-M   'P 1'
#
loop_
_entity.id
_entity.type
_entity.pdbx_description
1 polymer ?
#
loop_
_entity_poly.entity_id
_entity_poly.type
_entity_poly.pdbx_seq_one_letter_code
_entity_poly.pdbx_strand_id
1 'polypeptide(L)'
;MLPQGNHNHYSSVESKSNTVVDVATSGVKEAWESQRKAYTSEFIELDPCIEDIDSYWRVKEKQADVVFCMHNLQVCFDSEDKARRLLHNVSTLLRRGGYFLGITPDSSTIWAKYQKNVEAYHNRSGGMKPNIVPNCIRSENYMITFEVEEEKFPFFGKKYQLKFASDISAETQCLVHFPSLLRLAGEAGLDHTEI
;
A
#
# COMPACT_ATOMS: atom_id res chain seq x y z
N MET A 1 -11.13 0.17 -33.42
CA MET A 1 -11.18 0.72 -32.06
C MET A 1 -10.95 -0.42 -31.10
N LEU A 2 -9.76 -0.49 -30.51
CA LEU A 2 -9.43 -1.47 -29.47
C LEU A 2 -9.97 -0.94 -28.13
N PRO A 3 -10.57 -1.76 -27.26
CA PRO A 3 -10.93 -1.31 -25.93
C PRO A 3 -9.65 -1.15 -25.10
N GLN A 4 -9.51 0.01 -24.46
CA GLN A 4 -8.43 0.30 -23.53
C GLN A 4 -8.55 -0.62 -22.32
N GLY A 5 -7.46 -1.32 -21.99
CA GLY A 5 -7.40 -2.20 -20.83
C GLY A 5 -7.40 -1.39 -19.54
N ASN A 6 -8.37 -1.64 -18.68
CA ASN A 6 -8.28 -1.24 -17.28
C ASN A 6 -7.10 -1.99 -16.63
N HIS A 7 -6.24 -1.24 -15.94
CA HIS A 7 -5.22 -1.82 -15.08
C HIS A 7 -5.92 -2.46 -13.87
N ASN A 8 -6.16 -3.76 -13.95
CA ASN A 8 -6.63 -4.56 -12.82
C ASN A 8 -5.44 -4.84 -11.89
N HIS A 9 -5.58 -4.49 -10.62
CA HIS A 9 -4.54 -4.61 -9.60
C HIS A 9 -4.90 -5.77 -8.67
N TYR A 10 -3.95 -6.69 -8.46
CA TYR A 10 -4.21 -7.99 -7.85
C TYR A 10 -3.48 -8.12 -6.51
N SER A 11 -4.17 -8.45 -5.43
CA SER A 11 -3.60 -9.18 -4.28
C SER A 11 -3.89 -10.67 -4.48
N SER A 12 -2.90 -11.55 -4.31
CA SER A 12 -3.09 -13.00 -4.49
C SER A 12 -2.41 -13.78 -3.38
N VAL A 13 -3.14 -14.69 -2.76
CA VAL A 13 -2.63 -15.66 -1.79
C VAL A 13 -2.35 -16.97 -2.54
N GLU A 14 -1.16 -17.52 -2.41
CA GLU A 14 -0.75 -18.76 -3.08
C GLU A 14 -0.78 -19.96 -2.10
N SER A 15 -1.73 -20.89 -2.29
CA SER A 15 -1.73 -22.23 -1.70
C SER A 15 -2.63 -23.19 -2.50
N LYS A 16 -2.70 -24.49 -2.13
CA LYS A 16 -3.64 -25.46 -2.74
C LYS A 16 -5.14 -25.06 -2.62
N SER A 17 -5.43 -23.96 -1.95
CA SER A 17 -6.67 -23.17 -2.02
C SER A 17 -6.26 -21.67 -1.99
N ASN A 18 -6.44 -20.94 -3.09
CA ASN A 18 -6.09 -19.51 -3.12
C ASN A 18 -7.26 -18.70 -2.57
N THR A 19 -7.18 -18.16 -1.36
CA THR A 19 -8.18 -17.20 -0.90
C THR A 19 -7.72 -15.78 -1.18
N VAL A 20 -8.40 -15.10 -2.09
CA VAL A 20 -8.08 -13.72 -2.46
C VAL A 20 -8.92 -12.80 -1.59
N VAL A 21 -8.26 -12.09 -0.68
CA VAL A 21 -8.88 -10.99 0.07
C VAL A 21 -8.52 -9.70 -0.66
N ASP A 22 -9.53 -9.00 -1.15
CA ASP A 22 -9.35 -7.81 -1.99
C ASP A 22 -10.22 -6.65 -1.50
N VAL A 23 -9.67 -5.45 -1.57
CA VAL A 23 -10.38 -4.22 -1.23
C VAL A 23 -11.15 -3.78 -2.47
N ALA A 24 -12.43 -4.14 -2.49
CA ALA A 24 -13.48 -3.61 -3.35
C ALA A 24 -13.04 -3.21 -4.77
N THR A 25 -12.89 -4.17 -5.67
CA THR A 25 -13.07 -3.89 -7.11
C THR A 25 -13.99 -4.91 -7.77
N SER A 26 -15.11 -4.41 -8.29
CA SER A 26 -16.17 -5.18 -8.94
C SER A 26 -15.73 -5.96 -10.20
N GLY A 27 -14.51 -5.76 -10.70
CA GLY A 27 -14.00 -6.41 -11.92
C GLY A 27 -13.09 -7.63 -11.71
N VAL A 28 -12.55 -7.85 -10.50
CA VAL A 28 -11.56 -8.92 -10.27
C VAL A 28 -12.21 -10.30 -10.30
N LYS A 29 -13.40 -10.41 -9.70
CA LYS A 29 -14.17 -11.66 -9.71
C LYS A 29 -14.54 -12.09 -11.14
N GLU A 30 -15.01 -11.15 -11.96
CA GLU A 30 -15.42 -11.40 -13.34
C GLU A 30 -14.22 -11.81 -14.21
N ALA A 31 -13.09 -11.11 -14.08
CA ALA A 31 -11.85 -11.45 -14.78
C ALA A 31 -11.33 -12.84 -14.37
N TRP A 32 -11.39 -13.17 -13.09
CA TRP A 32 -11.01 -14.48 -12.56
C TRP A 32 -11.94 -15.60 -13.03
N GLU A 33 -13.25 -15.37 -13.02
CA GLU A 33 -14.27 -16.33 -13.49
C GLU A 33 -14.17 -16.64 -14.97
N SER A 34 -13.66 -15.72 -15.78
CA SER A 34 -13.45 -15.92 -17.23
C SER A 34 -12.29 -16.86 -17.58
N GLN A 35 -11.43 -17.24 -16.62
CA GLN A 35 -10.26 -18.08 -16.84
C GLN A 35 -10.51 -19.56 -16.47
N ARG A 36 -9.79 -20.49 -17.12
CA ARG A 36 -9.78 -21.91 -16.73
C ARG A 36 -9.06 -22.06 -15.39
N LYS A 37 -9.80 -22.36 -14.32
CA LYS A 37 -9.29 -22.35 -12.94
C LYS A 37 -8.61 -23.66 -12.56
N ALA A 38 -7.40 -23.58 -12.01
CA ALA A 38 -6.65 -24.70 -11.45
C ALA A 38 -6.86 -24.88 -9.92
N TYR A 39 -7.54 -23.93 -9.27
CA TYR A 39 -7.71 -23.89 -7.82
C TYR A 39 -9.03 -23.20 -7.42
N THR A 40 -9.48 -23.48 -6.19
CA THR A 40 -10.63 -22.83 -5.57
C THR A 40 -10.28 -21.41 -5.15
N SER A 41 -11.26 -20.50 -5.25
CA SER A 41 -11.10 -19.08 -4.92
C SER A 41 -12.30 -18.57 -4.13
N GLU A 42 -12.04 -17.74 -3.13
CA GLU A 42 -13.04 -16.98 -2.38
C GLU A 42 -12.68 -15.50 -2.49
N PHE A 43 -13.71 -14.65 -2.61
CA PHE A 43 -13.60 -13.19 -2.71
C PHE A 43 -14.36 -12.57 -1.55
N ILE A 44 -13.71 -11.70 -0.81
CA ILE A 44 -14.30 -10.99 0.32
C ILE A 44 -14.10 -9.50 0.07
N GLU A 45 -15.21 -8.76 0.06
CA GLU A 45 -15.21 -7.31 -0.09
C GLU A 45 -15.27 -6.68 1.30
N LEU A 46 -14.16 -6.10 1.74
CA LEU A 46 -14.04 -5.41 3.03
C LEU A 46 -12.85 -4.43 3.00
N ASP A 47 -12.82 -3.44 3.89
CA ASP A 47 -11.63 -2.64 4.17
C ASP A 47 -10.81 -3.27 5.31
N PRO A 48 -9.68 -3.96 5.03
CA PRO A 48 -8.91 -4.68 6.04
C PRO A 48 -8.17 -3.75 7.01
N CYS A 49 -8.17 -2.43 6.78
CA CYS A 49 -7.64 -1.43 7.70
C CYS A 49 -8.68 -0.96 8.72
N ILE A 50 -9.96 -1.28 8.53
CA ILE A 50 -11.06 -0.81 9.39
C ILE A 50 -11.85 -2.00 9.95
N GLU A 51 -12.20 -2.94 9.08
CA GLU A 51 -13.09 -4.06 9.40
C GLU A 51 -12.33 -5.27 9.93
N ASP A 52 -13.01 -6.09 10.72
CA ASP A 52 -12.47 -7.33 11.26
C ASP A 52 -12.73 -8.50 10.31
N ILE A 53 -11.65 -9.12 9.82
CA ILE A 53 -11.75 -10.20 8.84
C ILE A 53 -12.41 -11.46 9.39
N ASP A 54 -12.35 -11.70 10.70
CA ASP A 54 -12.98 -12.85 11.34
C ASP A 54 -14.51 -12.84 11.19
N SER A 55 -15.11 -11.65 10.98
CA SER A 55 -16.54 -11.50 10.76
C SER A 55 -16.98 -12.07 9.39
N TYR A 56 -16.05 -12.15 8.45
CA TYR A 56 -16.29 -12.58 7.07
C TYR A 56 -15.71 -13.96 6.77
N TRP A 57 -14.70 -14.38 7.54
CA TRP A 57 -14.02 -15.66 7.39
C TRP A 57 -14.87 -16.84 7.90
N ARG A 58 -15.74 -17.37 7.04
CA ARG A 58 -16.71 -18.42 7.39
C ARG A 58 -16.08 -19.80 7.62
N VAL A 59 -14.87 -20.03 7.12
CA VAL A 59 -14.17 -21.32 7.25
C VAL A 59 -12.93 -21.15 8.13
N LYS A 60 -13.15 -21.03 9.45
CA LYS A 60 -12.08 -20.88 10.46
C LYS A 60 -11.01 -21.98 10.46
N GLU A 61 -11.25 -23.10 9.77
CA GLU A 61 -10.27 -24.19 9.62
C GLU A 61 -9.23 -23.92 8.51
N LYS A 62 -9.47 -22.95 7.62
CA LYS A 62 -8.52 -22.58 6.56
C LYS A 62 -7.65 -21.42 7.05
N GLN A 63 -6.38 -21.71 7.30
CA GLN A 63 -5.34 -20.71 7.47
C GLN A 63 -4.52 -20.61 6.18
N ALA A 64 -4.06 -19.42 5.84
CA ALA A 64 -3.26 -19.14 4.66
C ALA A 64 -1.78 -19.44 4.90
N ASP A 65 -1.11 -20.01 3.89
CA ASP A 65 0.36 -20.12 3.85
C ASP A 65 1.01 -18.75 3.63
N VAL A 66 0.38 -17.90 2.82
CA VAL A 66 0.89 -16.59 2.42
C VAL A 66 -0.26 -15.59 2.44
N VAL A 67 -0.02 -14.39 2.95
CA VAL A 67 -0.91 -13.24 2.77
C VAL A 67 -0.13 -12.20 1.99
N PHE A 68 -0.67 -11.70 0.89
CA PHE A 68 0.06 -10.80 0.00
C PHE A 68 -0.70 -9.48 -0.23
N CYS A 69 -0.11 -8.39 0.25
CA CYS A 69 -0.58 -7.02 0.04
C CYS A 69 0.22 -6.34 -1.08
N MET A 70 -0.15 -6.64 -2.34
CA MET A 70 0.51 -6.12 -3.54
C MET A 70 0.36 -4.61 -3.72
N HIS A 71 -0.81 -4.08 -3.37
CA HIS A 71 -1.13 -2.68 -3.51
C HIS A 71 -1.80 -2.21 -2.22
N ASN A 72 -1.67 -0.91 -1.93
CA ASN A 72 -2.31 -0.25 -0.78
C ASN A 72 -1.73 -0.55 0.61
N LEU A 73 -0.56 -1.21 0.74
CA LEU A 73 0.09 -1.31 2.05
C LEU A 73 0.32 0.08 2.65
N GLN A 74 0.70 1.05 1.82
CA GLN A 74 0.87 2.45 2.22
C GLN A 74 -0.43 3.13 2.66
N VAL A 75 -1.61 2.64 2.29
CA VAL A 75 -2.88 3.28 2.67
C VAL A 75 -3.20 3.05 4.15
N CYS A 76 -2.76 1.92 4.72
CA CYS A 76 -2.97 1.64 6.14
C CYS A 76 -2.18 2.59 7.06
N PHE A 77 -1.13 3.24 6.54
CA PHE A 77 -0.31 4.21 7.28
C PHE A 77 -0.98 5.57 7.49
N ASP A 78 -2.24 5.74 7.08
CA ASP A 78 -3.05 6.93 7.39
C ASP A 78 -3.18 7.15 8.91
N SER A 79 -3.27 6.08 9.70
CA SER A 79 -3.21 6.14 11.17
C SER A 79 -2.59 4.87 11.76
N GLU A 80 -2.11 4.96 13.01
CA GLU A 80 -1.59 3.78 13.72
C GLU A 80 -2.66 2.69 13.89
N ASP A 81 -3.90 3.07 14.18
CA ASP A 81 -5.01 2.13 14.37
C ASP A 81 -5.31 1.33 13.10
N LYS A 82 -5.24 1.98 11.93
CA LYS A 82 -5.44 1.32 10.63
C LYS A 82 -4.35 0.32 10.32
N ALA A 83 -3.09 0.70 10.51
CA ALA A 83 -1.95 -0.19 10.32
C ALA A 83 -2.01 -1.39 11.28
N ARG A 84 -2.36 -1.15 12.55
CA ARG A 84 -2.54 -2.19 13.57
C ARG A 84 -3.67 -3.14 13.20
N ARG A 85 -4.81 -2.63 12.74
CA ARG A 85 -5.95 -3.44 12.30
C ARG A 85 -5.58 -4.34 11.12
N LEU A 86 -4.90 -3.79 10.10
CA LEU A 86 -4.44 -4.57 8.96
C LEU A 86 -3.53 -5.72 9.41
N LEU A 87 -2.50 -5.42 10.22
CA LEU A 87 -1.53 -6.43 10.66
C LEU A 87 -2.15 -7.50 11.55
N HIS A 88 -3.13 -7.12 12.39
CA HIS A 88 -3.91 -8.08 13.15
C HIS A 88 -4.69 -9.02 12.21
N ASN A 89 -5.41 -8.48 11.23
CA ASN A 89 -6.14 -9.27 10.24
C ASN A 89 -5.22 -10.23 9.46
N VAL A 90 -4.05 -9.74 9.04
CA VAL A 90 -3.02 -10.55 8.38
C VAL A 90 -2.56 -11.71 9.27
N SER A 91 -2.26 -11.42 10.54
CA SER A 91 -1.81 -12.43 11.51
C SER A 91 -2.86 -13.51 11.75
N THR A 92 -4.13 -13.12 11.88
CA THR A 92 -5.25 -14.06 12.05
C THR A 92 -5.45 -14.98 10.85
N LEU A 93 -5.23 -14.48 9.64
CA LEU A 93 -5.33 -15.28 8.41
C LEU A 93 -4.20 -16.29 8.26
N LEU A 94 -3.00 -15.95 8.73
CA LEU A 94 -1.81 -16.76 8.53
C LEU A 94 -1.79 -18.00 9.43
N ARG A 95 -1.36 -19.12 8.86
CA ARG A 95 -0.94 -20.25 9.69
C ARG A 95 0.39 -19.93 10.36
N ARG A 96 0.72 -20.67 11.41
CA ARG A 96 2.06 -20.59 12.02
C ARG A 96 3.13 -20.91 10.96
N GLY A 97 4.12 -20.03 10.85
CA GLY A 97 5.17 -20.12 9.84
C GLY A 97 4.74 -19.75 8.42
N GLY A 98 3.56 -19.14 8.24
CA GLY A 98 3.17 -18.50 6.99
C GLY A 98 3.86 -17.13 6.81
N TYR A 99 3.76 -16.58 5.60
CA TYR A 99 4.46 -15.35 5.22
C TYR A 99 3.50 -14.21 4.90
N PHE A 100 3.78 -13.04 5.45
CA PHE A 100 3.17 -11.79 4.99
C PHE A 100 4.11 -11.11 3.98
N LEU A 101 3.62 -10.90 2.77
CA LEU A 101 4.32 -10.21 1.70
C LEU A 101 3.64 -8.87 1.44
N GLY A 102 4.43 -7.85 1.15
CA GLY A 102 3.90 -6.52 0.84
C GLY A 102 4.85 -5.72 -0.04
N ILE A 103 4.29 -4.81 -0.83
CA ILE A 103 5.06 -3.88 -1.66
C ILE A 103 4.68 -2.46 -1.25
N THR A 104 5.69 -1.61 -1.03
CA THR A 104 5.48 -0.18 -0.73
C THR A 104 6.60 0.67 -1.33
N PRO A 105 6.32 1.92 -1.74
CA PRO A 105 7.37 2.85 -2.16
C PRO A 105 8.39 3.10 -1.03
N ASP A 106 9.67 3.22 -1.39
CA ASP A 106 10.73 3.62 -0.45
C ASP A 106 10.48 5.04 0.06
N SER A 107 9.90 5.10 1.25
CA SER A 107 9.49 6.34 1.89
C SER A 107 10.70 7.17 2.34
N SER A 108 11.84 6.56 2.66
CA SER A 108 13.07 7.28 3.01
C SER A 108 13.63 8.01 1.80
N THR A 109 13.63 7.37 0.63
CA THR A 109 14.04 8.01 -0.63
C THR A 109 13.11 9.15 -1.02
N ILE A 110 11.79 8.96 -0.90
CA ILE A 110 10.81 10.02 -1.19
C ILE A 110 11.04 11.21 -0.24
N TRP A 111 11.15 10.94 1.06
CA TRP A 111 11.34 11.98 2.07
C TRP A 111 12.65 12.77 1.89
N ALA A 112 13.76 12.10 1.60
CA ALA A 112 15.05 12.76 1.37
C ALA A 112 15.00 13.71 0.15
N LYS A 113 14.32 13.31 -0.93
CA LYS A 113 14.11 14.16 -2.11
C LYS A 113 13.23 15.37 -1.78
N TYR A 114 12.19 15.17 -0.98
CA TYR A 114 11.31 16.24 -0.52
C TYR A 114 12.08 17.28 0.32
N GLN A 115 12.81 16.85 1.35
CA GLN A 115 13.59 17.74 2.22
C GLN A 115 14.61 18.56 1.43
N LYS A 116 15.32 17.93 0.48
CA LYS A 116 16.28 18.64 -0.39
C LYS A 116 15.62 19.76 -1.21
N ASN A 117 14.39 19.57 -1.66
CA ASN A 117 13.65 20.59 -2.41
C ASN A 117 13.21 21.75 -1.50
N VAL A 118 12.74 21.44 -0.29
CA VAL A 118 12.39 22.43 0.74
C VAL A 118 13.62 23.26 1.14
N GLU A 119 14.75 22.62 1.45
CA GLU A 119 16.01 23.30 1.79
C GLU A 119 16.51 24.19 0.65
N ALA A 120 16.48 23.70 -0.59
CA ALA A 120 16.89 24.47 -1.76
C ALA A 120 16.00 25.68 -2.02
N TYR A 121 14.72 25.60 -1.63
CA TYR A 121 13.77 26.71 -1.70
C TYR A 121 14.09 27.78 -0.64
N HIS A 122 14.33 27.39 0.62
CA HIS A 122 14.63 28.33 1.69
C HIS A 122 16.02 28.99 1.60
N ASN A 123 17.02 28.27 1.07
CA ASN A 123 18.40 28.79 0.95
C ASN A 123 18.62 29.80 -0.20
N ARG A 124 17.59 30.17 -0.98
CA ARG A 124 17.74 31.11 -2.11
C ARG A 124 17.11 32.47 -1.84
N SER A 125 17.95 33.42 -1.44
CA SER A 125 17.58 34.82 -1.15
C SER A 125 17.50 35.76 -2.37
N GLY A 126 17.33 35.29 -3.62
CA GLY A 126 17.32 36.25 -4.75
C GLY A 126 17.36 35.74 -6.20
N GLY A 127 16.43 34.88 -6.63
CA GLY A 127 16.28 34.60 -8.06
C GLY A 127 15.63 33.25 -8.36
N MET A 128 14.42 33.30 -8.91
CA MET A 128 13.64 32.14 -9.31
C MET A 128 14.34 31.34 -10.41
N LYS A 129 14.46 30.01 -10.25
CA LYS A 129 14.31 29.10 -11.39
C LYS A 129 12.82 28.76 -11.45
N PRO A 130 12.12 28.95 -12.58
CA PRO A 130 10.65 28.83 -12.65
C PRO A 130 10.08 27.46 -12.23
N ASN A 131 10.92 26.43 -12.10
CA ASN A 131 10.48 25.03 -12.04
C ASN A 131 10.68 24.33 -10.68
N ILE A 132 11.14 25.02 -9.62
CA ILE A 132 11.29 24.41 -8.28
C ILE A 132 10.06 24.76 -7.43
N VAL A 133 9.28 23.74 -7.10
CA VAL A 133 8.16 23.84 -6.15
C VAL A 133 8.57 23.06 -4.90
N PRO A 134 8.66 23.69 -3.70
CA PRO A 134 9.25 23.08 -2.51
C PRO A 134 8.58 21.75 -2.15
N ASN A 135 7.27 21.66 -2.37
CA ASN A 135 6.46 20.50 -2.02
C ASN A 135 6.28 19.47 -3.14
N CYS A 136 7.06 19.56 -4.22
CA CYS A 136 6.92 18.68 -5.37
C CYS A 136 8.24 18.02 -5.75
N ILE A 137 8.21 16.71 -5.92
CA ILE A 137 9.28 15.92 -6.55
C ILE A 137 8.81 15.59 -7.97
N ARG A 138 9.52 16.10 -8.98
CA ARG A 138 9.18 15.91 -10.39
C ARG A 138 10.23 15.07 -11.10
N SER A 139 9.76 14.10 -11.86
CA SER A 139 10.52 13.30 -12.82
C SER A 139 9.82 13.33 -14.19
N GLU A 140 10.42 12.72 -15.22
CA GLU A 140 9.80 12.55 -16.53
C GLU A 140 8.58 11.61 -16.48
N ASN A 141 8.65 10.59 -15.62
CA ASN A 141 7.64 9.52 -15.56
C ASN A 141 6.62 9.70 -14.44
N TYR A 142 6.88 10.55 -13.45
CA TYR A 142 6.00 10.71 -12.30
C TYR A 142 6.18 12.05 -11.59
N MET A 143 5.19 12.39 -10.77
CA MET A 143 5.16 13.56 -9.89
C MET A 143 4.65 13.14 -8.51
N ILE A 144 5.37 13.53 -7.46
CA ILE A 144 4.95 13.38 -6.06
C ILE A 144 4.74 14.78 -5.49
N THR A 145 3.58 15.02 -4.89
CA THR A 145 3.23 16.31 -4.27
C THR A 145 2.80 16.12 -2.83
N PHE A 146 3.41 16.88 -1.92
CA PHE A 146 3.01 16.94 -0.52
C PHE A 146 2.07 18.14 -0.31
N GLU A 147 0.99 17.94 0.44
CA GLU A 147 0.00 19.01 0.70
C GLU A 147 0.42 19.88 1.89
N VAL A 148 0.97 19.25 2.92
CA VAL A 148 1.40 19.89 4.17
C VAL A 148 2.92 19.84 4.23
N GLU A 149 3.57 20.91 4.69
CA GLU A 149 5.01 20.89 4.99
C GLU A 149 5.27 20.28 6.36
N GLU A 150 6.30 19.44 6.46
CA GLU A 150 6.68 18.78 7.72
C GLU A 150 8.19 18.87 7.91
N GLU A 151 8.64 19.26 9.10
CA GLU A 151 10.06 19.40 9.40
C GLU A 151 10.75 18.04 9.62
N LYS A 152 9.98 17.05 10.09
CA LYS A 152 10.47 15.72 10.47
C LYS A 152 9.64 14.63 9.81
N PHE A 153 10.25 13.48 9.58
CA PHE A 153 9.55 12.30 9.08
C PHE A 153 8.52 11.85 10.13
N PRO A 154 7.21 11.97 9.87
CA PRO A 154 6.18 11.56 10.81
C PRO A 154 5.94 10.05 10.73
N PHE A 155 5.56 9.44 11.84
CA PHE A 155 5.39 7.98 11.89
C PHE A 155 4.16 7.47 11.13
N PHE A 156 3.09 8.28 11.05
CA PHE A 156 1.83 7.96 10.38
C PHE A 156 1.20 9.23 9.79
N GLY A 157 0.22 9.07 8.90
CA GLY A 157 -0.66 10.13 8.41
C GLY A 157 -0.08 11.06 7.36
N LYS A 158 1.19 10.91 6.98
CA LYS A 158 1.83 11.80 6.00
C LYS A 158 1.49 11.41 4.58
N LYS A 159 0.50 12.11 4.03
CA LYS A 159 0.00 11.91 2.69
C LYS A 159 0.84 12.63 1.64
N TYR A 160 0.89 12.02 0.47
CA TYR A 160 1.35 12.62 -0.77
C TYR A 160 0.46 12.16 -1.93
N GLN A 161 0.37 13.00 -2.95
CA GLN A 161 -0.27 12.68 -4.22
C GLN A 161 0.80 12.15 -5.19
N LEU A 162 0.64 10.93 -5.68
CA LEU A 162 1.48 10.33 -6.72
C LEU A 162 0.73 10.36 -8.04
N LYS A 163 1.35 10.92 -9.08
CA LYS A 163 0.79 10.92 -10.44
C LYS A 163 1.84 10.41 -11.42
N PHE A 164 1.61 9.27 -12.05
CA PHE A 164 2.44 8.85 -13.18
C PHE A 164 2.06 9.62 -14.45
N ALA A 165 3.00 9.74 -15.38
CA ALA A 165 2.80 10.46 -16.64
C ALA A 165 1.70 9.85 -17.52
N SER A 166 1.50 8.53 -17.41
CA SER A 166 0.45 7.76 -18.10
C SER A 166 -0.94 7.96 -17.49
N ASP A 167 -1.03 8.42 -16.25
CA ASP A 167 -2.24 8.28 -15.45
C ASP A 167 -3.14 9.51 -15.57
N ILE A 168 -4.44 9.25 -15.60
CA ILE A 168 -5.48 10.27 -15.73
C ILE A 168 -5.52 11.14 -14.45
N SER A 169 -5.46 10.49 -13.28
CA SER A 169 -5.58 11.10 -11.96
C SER A 169 -4.37 10.79 -11.08
N ALA A 170 -4.15 11.64 -10.07
CA ALA A 170 -3.20 11.34 -9.01
C ALA A 170 -3.85 10.42 -7.96
N GLU A 171 -3.04 9.58 -7.32
CA GLU A 171 -3.43 8.72 -6.22
C GLU A 171 -2.88 9.26 -4.90
N THR A 172 -3.71 9.24 -3.85
CA THR A 172 -3.28 9.59 -2.50
C THR A 172 -2.67 8.39 -1.79
N GLN A 173 -1.44 8.53 -1.33
CA GLN A 173 -0.67 7.50 -0.63
C GLN A 173 -0.09 8.07 0.67
N CYS A 174 0.23 7.23 1.65
CA CYS A 174 0.95 7.67 2.85
C CYS A 174 2.42 7.22 2.82
N LEU A 175 3.30 8.00 3.44
CA LEU A 175 4.65 7.52 3.75
C LEU A 175 4.57 6.40 4.79
N VAL A 176 5.33 5.33 4.54
CA VAL A 176 5.47 4.20 5.44
C VAL A 176 6.72 4.39 6.28
N HIS A 177 6.54 4.69 7.57
CA HIS A 177 7.64 4.65 8.52
C HIS A 177 7.98 3.19 8.83
N PHE A 178 8.96 2.65 8.11
CA PHE A 178 9.29 1.22 8.18
C PHE A 178 9.57 0.70 9.61
N PRO A 179 10.28 1.42 10.49
CA PRO A 179 10.43 0.98 11.89
C PRO A 179 9.10 0.86 12.64
N SER A 180 8.13 1.73 12.35
CA SER A 180 6.78 1.61 12.91
C SER A 180 6.04 0.39 12.36
N LEU A 181 6.20 0.08 11.07
CA LEU A 181 5.66 -1.14 10.46
C LEU A 181 6.18 -2.38 11.19
N LEU A 182 7.51 -2.48 11.38
CA LEU A 182 8.14 -3.62 12.06
C LEU A 182 7.69 -3.75 13.51
N ARG A 183 7.59 -2.64 14.23
CA ARG A 183 7.09 -2.63 15.61
C ARG A 183 5.67 -3.19 15.68
N LEU A 184 4.76 -2.66 14.86
CA LEU A 184 3.36 -3.10 14.85
C LEU A 184 3.22 -4.55 14.37
N ALA A 185 4.05 -4.98 13.42
CA ALA A 185 4.08 -6.35 12.94
C ALA A 185 4.49 -7.32 14.07
N GLY A 186 5.53 -6.97 14.83
CA GLY A 186 5.95 -7.72 16.01
C GLY A 186 4.87 -7.78 17.10
N GLU A 187 4.16 -6.68 17.34
CA GLU A 187 3.01 -6.65 18.26
C GLU A 187 1.87 -7.58 17.81
N ALA A 188 1.72 -7.82 16.50
CA ALA A 188 0.76 -8.76 15.91
C ALA A 188 1.30 -10.21 15.83
N GLY A 189 2.53 -10.47 16.27
CA GLY A 189 3.17 -11.79 16.22
C GLY A 189 3.80 -12.15 14.87
N LEU A 190 4.13 -11.15 14.05
CA LEU A 190 4.85 -11.30 12.78
C LEU A 190 6.31 -10.88 12.97
N ASP A 191 7.23 -11.75 12.53
CA ASP A 191 8.67 -11.46 12.56
C ASP A 191 9.18 -11.01 11.19
N HIS A 192 10.08 -10.02 11.19
CA HIS A 192 10.70 -9.52 9.98
C HIS A 192 11.73 -10.51 9.42
N THR A 193 11.63 -10.81 8.12
CA THR A 193 12.58 -11.66 7.41
C THR A 193 13.44 -10.89 6.41
N GLU A 194 12.83 -10.17 5.48
CA GLU A 194 13.50 -9.55 4.31
C GLU A 194 12.84 -8.22 3.90
N ILE A 195 13.62 -7.38 3.20
CA ILE A 195 13.21 -6.12 2.53
C ILE A 195 13.68 -6.16 1.08
#